data_AF-A0A4Q5LG46-F1
#
_entry.id   AF-A0A4Q5LG46-F1
#
_cell.length_a   1.000
_cell.length_b   1.000
_cell.length_c   1.000
_cell.angle_alpha   90.00
_cell.angle_beta   90.00
_cell.angle_gamma   90.00
#
_symmetry.space_group_name_H-M   'P 1'
#
loop_
_entity.id
_entity.type
_entity.pdbx_description
1 polymer ?
#
loop_
_entity_poly.entity_id
_entity_poly.type
_entity_poly.pdbx_seq_one_letter_code
_entity_poly.pdbx_strand_id
1 'polypeptide(L)'
;MESYLDFQAGGHNQPGCPVWLRGNVFQGFVNFFDCWYQAEVTIEDNAFCRDTNLLGAPMDIPVTFECSPLIRNNSGVLDRNTEDPPAANS
;
A
#
# COMPACT_ATOMS: atom_id res chain seq x y z
N MET A 1 -8.97 -15.51 -12.47
CA MET A 1 -7.57 -15.59 -12.00
C MET A 1 -7.44 -14.55 -10.91
N GLU A 2 -7.29 -14.98 -9.67
CA GLU A 2 -7.07 -14.05 -8.55
C GLU A 2 -5.62 -13.58 -8.59
N SER A 3 -5.41 -12.32 -8.94
CA SER A 3 -4.13 -11.63 -8.84
C SER A 3 -4.07 -10.86 -7.51
N TYR A 4 -4.32 -11.56 -6.40
CA TYR A 4 -4.25 -10.97 -5.06
C TYR A 4 -2.78 -10.79 -4.68
N LEU A 5 -2.38 -9.53 -4.43
CA LEU A 5 -1.04 -9.18 -3.99
C LEU A 5 -1.16 -8.70 -2.54
N ASP A 6 -0.56 -9.48 -1.63
CA ASP A 6 -0.53 -9.18 -0.21
C ASP A 6 0.90 -8.86 0.20
N PHE A 7 1.15 -7.64 0.68
CA PHE A 7 2.39 -7.36 1.38
C PHE A 7 2.22 -7.86 2.81
N GLN A 8 2.94 -8.92 3.17
CA GLN A 8 2.82 -9.53 4.50
C GLN A 8 3.25 -8.55 5.58
N ALA A 9 2.54 -8.54 6.71
CA ALA A 9 2.88 -7.76 7.89
C ALA A 9 4.38 -7.88 8.29
N GLY A 10 4.97 -6.77 8.72
CA GLY A 10 6.33 -6.70 9.27
C GLY A 10 7.30 -5.78 8.53
N GLY A 11 8.58 -5.94 8.85
CA GLY A 11 9.66 -5.10 8.34
C GLY A 11 10.05 -5.45 6.90
N HIS A 12 9.87 -4.52 5.96
CA HIS A 12 10.10 -4.77 4.53
C HIS A 12 11.44 -4.29 3.99
N ASN A 13 12.10 -3.37 4.67
CA ASN A 13 13.46 -2.97 4.35
C ASN A 13 14.28 -2.58 5.57
N GLN A 14 15.59 -2.76 5.44
CA GLN A 14 16.60 -2.37 6.42
C GLN A 14 17.33 -1.11 5.93
N PRO A 15 17.96 -0.32 6.82
CA PRO A 15 18.77 0.83 6.43
C PRO A 15 19.76 0.50 5.30
N GLY A 16 19.75 1.32 4.24
CA GLY A 16 20.57 1.11 3.04
C GLY A 16 19.97 0.19 1.97
N CYS A 17 18.79 -0.38 2.21
CA CYS A 17 18.06 -1.21 1.24
C CYS A 17 16.79 -0.47 0.76
N PRO A 18 16.85 0.37 -0.28
CA PRO A 18 15.67 1.10 -0.74
C PRO A 18 14.65 0.16 -1.39
N VAL A 19 13.37 0.48 -1.25
CA VAL A 19 12.25 -0.22 -1.91
C VAL A 19 11.59 0.70 -2.93
N TRP A 20 11.27 0.14 -4.10
CA TRP A 20 10.66 0.88 -5.20
C TRP A 20 9.46 0.12 -5.78
N LEU A 21 8.27 0.71 -5.67
CA LEU A 21 7.08 0.31 -6.40
C LEU A 21 6.88 1.36 -7.50
N ARG A 22 7.23 1.03 -8.75
CA ARG A 22 7.25 2.00 -9.85
C ARG A 22 6.59 1.46 -11.11
N GLY A 23 5.68 2.23 -11.70
CA GLY A 23 5.09 1.91 -13.00
C GLY A 23 4.23 0.64 -13.01
N ASN A 24 3.72 0.20 -11.86
CA ASN A 24 2.92 -1.03 -11.78
C ASN A 24 1.45 -0.76 -12.04
N VAL A 25 0.74 -1.78 -12.51
CA VAL A 25 -0.72 -1.80 -12.57
C VAL A 25 -1.22 -2.93 -11.67
N PHE A 26 -1.76 -2.58 -10.52
CA PHE A 26 -2.36 -3.49 -9.56
C PHE A 26 -3.85 -3.65 -9.86
N GLN A 27 -4.23 -4.83 -10.36
CA GLN A 27 -5.62 -5.14 -10.74
C GLN A 27 -6.51 -5.46 -9.52
N GLY A 28 -5.90 -5.89 -8.42
CA GLY A 28 -6.55 -6.18 -7.14
C GLY A 28 -6.37 -5.05 -6.12
N PHE A 29 -7.05 -5.16 -4.97
CA PHE A 29 -6.77 -4.32 -3.83
C PHE A 29 -5.35 -4.65 -3.33
N VAL A 30 -4.58 -3.63 -2.99
CA VAL A 30 -3.24 -3.84 -2.43
C VAL A 30 -3.26 -3.50 -0.95
N ASN A 31 -3.02 -4.53 -0.15
CA ASN A 31 -2.98 -4.44 1.30
C ASN A 31 -1.55 -4.21 1.81
N PHE A 32 -1.38 -3.20 2.65
CA PHE A 32 -0.16 -2.81 3.37
C PHE A 32 -0.35 -2.88 4.90
N PHE A 33 -1.31 -3.69 5.37
CA PHE A 33 -1.56 -3.85 6.80
C PHE A 33 -0.29 -4.24 7.56
N ASP A 34 0.04 -3.47 8.61
CA ASP A 34 1.19 -3.69 9.48
C ASP A 34 2.55 -3.72 8.73
N CYS A 35 2.65 -3.01 7.60
CA CYS A 35 3.93 -2.80 6.92
C CYS A 35 4.79 -1.77 7.67
N TRP A 36 6.06 -2.11 7.89
CA TRP A 36 7.05 -1.22 8.48
C TRP A 36 8.28 -1.08 7.56
N TYR A 37 8.61 0.15 7.20
CA TYR A 37 9.74 0.49 6.34
C TYR A 37 10.79 1.29 7.11
N GLN A 38 11.99 0.74 7.25
CA GLN A 38 13.10 1.35 7.98
C GLN A 38 14.08 2.13 7.08
N ALA A 39 13.89 2.07 5.76
CA ALA A 39 14.71 2.80 4.79
C ALA A 39 13.85 3.43 3.68
N GLU A 40 14.48 4.05 2.70
CA GLU A 40 13.82 4.82 1.66
C GLU A 40 12.80 4.00 0.86
N VAL A 41 11.60 4.55 0.71
CA VAL A 41 10.52 3.99 -0.10
C VAL A 41 10.14 4.97 -1.19
N THR A 42 10.09 4.50 -2.44
CA THR A 42 9.44 5.22 -3.53
C THR A 42 8.24 4.44 -4.05
N ILE A 43 7.09 5.09 -4.09
CA ILE A 43 5.87 4.57 -4.68
C ILE A 43 5.43 5.60 -5.72
N GLU A 44 5.78 5.37 -6.98
CA GLU A 44 5.54 6.33 -8.06
C GLU A 44 4.94 5.71 -9.31
N ASP A 45 4.07 6.48 -9.97
CA ASP A 45 3.50 6.14 -11.27
C ASP A 45 2.77 4.76 -11.27
N ASN A 46 2.17 4.35 -10.14
CA ASN A 46 1.41 3.10 -10.04
C ASN A 46 -0.10 3.33 -10.22
N ALA A 47 -0.78 2.34 -10.80
CA ALA A 47 -2.22 2.29 -10.88
C ALA A 47 -2.79 1.23 -9.92
N PHE A 48 -3.48 1.66 -8.87
CA PHE A 48 -4.24 0.82 -7.94
C PHE A 48 -5.69 0.74 -8.42
N CYS A 49 -6.00 -0.21 -9.30
CA CYS A 49 -7.31 -0.30 -9.94
C CYS A 49 -8.45 -0.66 -8.99
N ARG A 50 -8.14 -1.23 -7.82
CA ARG A 50 -9.09 -1.47 -6.74
C ARG A 50 -8.65 -0.82 -5.43
N ASP A 51 -7.98 0.33 -5.52
CA ASP A 51 -7.54 1.11 -4.37
C ASP A 51 -6.51 0.37 -3.50
N THR A 52 -6.05 1.02 -2.43
CA THR A 52 -5.09 0.49 -1.47
C THR A 52 -5.25 1.19 -0.12
N ASN A 53 -4.73 0.57 0.95
CA ASN A 53 -4.60 1.17 2.27
C ASN A 53 -3.18 1.69 2.58
N LEU A 54 -2.36 1.95 1.55
CA LEU A 54 -1.00 2.49 1.68
C LEU A 54 -0.89 3.68 2.64
N LEU A 55 -1.85 4.60 2.60
CA LEU A 55 -1.97 5.79 3.46
C LEU A 55 -3.11 5.67 4.49
N GLY A 56 -3.67 4.47 4.60
CA GLY A 56 -4.75 4.14 5.52
C GLY A 56 -4.24 3.64 6.88
N ALA A 57 -5.19 3.24 7.71
CA ALA A 57 -4.98 2.62 9.02
C ALA A 57 -5.99 1.48 9.23
N PRO A 58 -5.92 0.39 8.44
CA PRO A 58 -6.74 -0.81 8.67
C PRO A 58 -6.57 -1.32 10.10
N MET A 59 -7.69 -1.57 10.80
CA MET A 59 -7.70 -1.98 12.21
C MET A 59 -6.93 -1.01 13.13
N ASP A 60 -6.92 0.28 12.80
CA ASP A 60 -6.18 1.34 13.50
C ASP A 60 -4.64 1.15 13.50
N ILE A 61 -4.12 0.32 12.58
CA ILE A 61 -2.68 0.07 12.40
C ILE A 61 -2.24 0.66 11.05
N PRO A 62 -1.55 1.81 11.04
CA PRO A 62 -1.07 2.43 9.80
C PRO A 62 0.21 1.79 9.28
N VAL A 63 0.50 2.03 8.01
CA VAL A 63 1.85 1.81 7.45
C VAL A 63 2.83 2.76 8.12
N THR A 64 3.96 2.23 8.59
CA THR A 64 4.98 3.04 9.28
C THR A 64 6.22 3.21 8.42
N PHE A 65 6.71 4.45 8.32
CA PHE A 65 7.93 4.79 7.61
C PHE A 65 8.89 5.55 8.54
N GLU A 66 10.10 5.03 8.74
CA GLU A 66 11.14 5.71 9.52
C GLU A 66 11.76 6.90 8.76
N CYS A 67 11.60 6.92 7.43
CA CYS A 67 12.02 8.00 6.55
C CYS A 67 10.83 8.46 5.72
N SER A 68 10.75 9.75 5.39
CA SER A 68 9.65 10.25 4.55
C SER A 68 9.63 9.55 3.18
N PRO A 69 8.54 8.85 2.82
CA PRO A 69 8.46 8.16 1.53
C PRO A 69 8.25 9.17 0.40
N LEU A 70 8.74 8.83 -0.80
CA LEU A 70 8.38 9.54 -2.03
C LEU A 70 7.13 8.89 -2.62
N ILE A 71 5.98 9.57 -2.53
CA ILE A 71 4.71 9.10 -3.07
C ILE A 71 4.19 10.13 -4.07
N ARG A 72 4.12 9.77 -5.35
CA ARG A 72 3.69 10.70 -6.42
C ARG A 72 3.06 9.97 -7.59
N ASN A 73 2.17 10.65 -8.32
CA ASN A 73 1.59 10.18 -9.58
C ASN A 73 0.93 8.79 -9.51
N ASN A 74 0.44 8.37 -8.34
CA ASN A 74 -0.32 7.13 -8.23
C ASN A 74 -1.81 7.40 -8.50
N SER A 75 -2.49 6.47 -9.15
CA SER A 75 -3.94 6.53 -9.37
C SER A 75 -4.68 5.48 -8.53
N GLY A 76 -5.90 5.80 -8.09
CA GLY A 76 -6.68 5.00 -7.13
C GLY A 76 -6.77 5.71 -5.77
N VAL A 77 -7.69 5.28 -4.91
CA VAL A 77 -7.76 5.76 -3.51
C VAL A 77 -6.65 5.09 -2.71
N LEU A 78 -5.86 5.88 -1.98
CA LEU A 78 -4.65 5.38 -1.30
C LEU A 78 -4.87 5.09 0.20
N ASP A 79 -5.99 5.52 0.78
CA ASP A 79 -6.32 5.42 2.20
C ASP A 79 -7.56 4.54 2.46
N ARG A 80 -7.91 3.67 1.51
CA ARG A 80 -9.04 2.75 1.64
C ARG A 80 -8.66 1.54 2.49
N ASN A 81 -9.21 1.43 3.69
CA ASN A 81 -8.84 0.38 4.64
C ASN A 81 -9.42 -1.03 4.38
N THR A 82 -10.37 -1.18 3.45
CA THR A 82 -11.05 -2.45 3.19
C THR A 82 -11.11 -2.77 1.71
N GLU A 83 -10.90 -4.04 1.36
CA GLU A 83 -11.13 -4.56 0.00
C GLU A 83 -12.62 -4.50 -0.37
N ASP A 84 -13.51 -4.73 0.60
CA ASP A 84 -14.94 -4.77 0.36
C ASP A 84 -15.51 -3.41 -0.04
N PRO A 85 -16.50 -3.35 -0.95
CA PRO A 85 -17.35 -2.17 -1.11
C PRO A 85 -18.04 -1.85 0.23
N PRO A 86 -18.31 -0.57 0.55
CA PRO A 86 -19.08 -0.23 1.74
C PRO A 86 -20.35 -1.08 1.75
N ALA A 87 -20.62 -1.74 2.88
CA ALA A 87 -21.76 -2.64 3.01
C ALA A 87 -23.00 -1.94 2.47
N ALA A 88 -23.60 -2.52 1.43
CA ALA A 88 -24.87 -2.02 0.93
C ALA A 88 -25.87 -2.17 2.07
N ASN A 89 -26.31 -1.03 2.63
CA ASN A 89 -27.32 -1.01 3.68
C ASN A 89 -28.55 -1.78 3.16
N SER A 90 -28.81 -2.95 3.75
CA SER A 90 -30.04 -3.74 3.59
C SER A 90 -31.12 -3.24 4.53
#